data_AF-A0A0S8JYZ5-F1
#
_entry.id   AF-A0A0S8JYZ5-F1
#
_cell.length_a   1.000
_cell.length_b   1.000
_cell.length_c   1.000
_cell.angle_alpha   90.00
_cell.angle_beta   90.00
_cell.angle_gamma   90.00
#
_symmetry.space_group_name_H-M   'P 1'
#
loop_
_entity.id
_entity.type
_entity.pdbx_description
1 polymer ?
#
loop_
_entity_poly.entity_id
_entity_poly.type
_entity_poly.pdbx_seq_one_letter_code
_entity_poly.pdbx_strand_id
1 'polypeptide(L)'
;GWPGYPWYPGYGYSYQYKVGTIVLEMVDGESFREFMDWQEENPGLGKQSAASEVPTLTIRWMAQIDGYISSNLEYNQERAQRGMDEAFTQSPYLKK
;
A
#
# COMPACT_ATOMS: atom_id res chain seq x y z
N GLY A 1 9.68 24.27 3.43
CA GLY A 1 9.22 23.62 2.19
C GLY A 1 8.91 22.18 2.51
N TRP A 2 7.74 21.67 2.12
CA TRP A 2 7.32 20.31 2.44
C TRP A 2 8.08 19.29 1.58
N PRO A 3 8.73 18.26 2.17
CA PRO A 3 9.53 17.32 1.41
C PRO A 3 8.61 16.26 0.78
N GLY A 4 8.63 16.21 -0.56
CA GLY A 4 7.84 15.32 -1.39
C GLY A 4 8.16 13.84 -1.17
N TYR A 5 7.13 13.03 -1.38
CA TYR A 5 7.20 11.57 -1.39
C TYR A 5 8.09 11.05 -2.55
N PRO A 6 8.93 10.03 -2.33
CA PRO A 6 9.72 9.41 -3.39
C PRO A 6 8.80 8.62 -4.33
N TRP A 7 8.91 8.90 -5.63
CA TRP A 7 8.21 8.20 -6.70
C TRP A 7 8.79 6.78 -6.89
N TYR A 8 7.94 5.76 -6.78
CA TYR A 8 8.25 4.37 -7.15
C TYR A 8 8.20 4.20 -8.68
N PRO A 9 9.10 3.41 -9.29
CA PRO A 9 9.13 3.21 -10.73
C PRO A 9 8.03 2.24 -11.19
N GLY A 10 6.96 2.78 -11.78
CA GLY A 10 6.48 2.33 -13.09
C GLY A 10 5.63 1.06 -13.21
N TYR A 11 4.62 0.85 -12.38
CA TYR A 11 3.36 0.24 -12.84
C TYR A 11 2.30 1.32 -12.81
N GLY A 12 1.80 1.73 -13.99
CA GLY A 12 0.85 2.82 -14.15
C GLY A 12 -0.53 2.47 -13.58
N TYR A 13 -0.66 2.48 -12.26
CA TYR A 13 -1.95 2.52 -11.58
C TYR A 13 -2.36 3.98 -11.42
N SER A 14 -3.46 4.35 -12.08
CA SER A 14 -4.04 5.68 -11.97
C SER A 14 -4.69 5.83 -10.60
N TYR A 15 -4.00 6.54 -9.71
CA TYR A 15 -4.51 6.89 -8.39
C TYR A 15 -5.04 8.32 -8.39
N GLN A 16 -6.37 8.46 -8.29
CA GLN A 16 -6.96 9.74 -7.87
C GLN A 16 -6.93 9.81 -6.34
N TYR A 17 -6.04 10.64 -5.79
CA TYR A 17 -6.03 10.95 -4.37
C TYR A 17 -7.36 11.60 -3.97
N LYS A 18 -8.16 10.89 -3.18
CA LYS A 18 -9.37 11.41 -2.54
C LYS A 18 -9.21 11.28 -1.02
N VAL A 19 -9.67 12.29 -0.29
CA VAL A 19 -9.74 12.23 1.17
C VAL A 19 -10.93 11.33 1.53
N GLY A 20 -10.77 10.49 2.56
CA GLY A 20 -11.79 9.49 2.91
C GLY A 20 -11.67 8.24 2.05
N THR A 21 -10.46 7.68 1.99
CA THR A 21 -10.10 6.49 1.23
C THR A 21 -9.20 5.60 2.09
N ILE A 22 -9.43 4.29 2.06
CA ILE A 22 -8.50 3.28 2.57
C ILE A 22 -7.79 2.64 1.38
N VAL A 23 -6.46 2.61 1.43
CA VAL A 23 -5.62 1.86 0.48
C VAL A 23 -5.15 0.59 1.17
N LEU A 24 -5.37 -0.55 0.52
CA LEU A 24 -4.92 -1.87 0.95
C LEU A 24 -3.87 -2.36 -0.03
N GLU A 25 -2.73 -2.81 0.48
CA GLU A 25 -1.64 -3.36 -0.31
C GLU A 25 -1.27 -4.73 0.24
N MET A 26 -1.16 -5.73 -0.64
CA MET A 26 -0.62 -7.04 -0.33
C MET A 26 0.77 -7.13 -0.91
N VAL A 27 1.75 -7.26 -0.02
CA VAL A 27 3.16 -7.34 -0.37
C VAL A 27 3.59 -8.81 -0.43
N ASP A 28 4.49 -9.12 -1.36
CA ASP A 28 5.15 -10.41 -1.43
C ASP A 28 6.04 -10.63 -0.19
N GLY A 29 5.77 -11.70 0.56
CA GLY A 29 6.42 -11.95 1.83
C GLY A 29 7.93 -12.24 1.73
N GLU A 30 8.42 -12.72 0.59
CA GLU A 30 9.87 -12.88 0.35
C GLU A 30 10.52 -11.51 0.16
N SER A 31 9.97 -10.70 -0.73
CA SER A 31 10.48 -9.33 -0.96
C SER A 31 10.42 -8.45 0.30
N PHE A 32 9.42 -8.66 1.16
CA PHE A 32 9.32 -7.94 2.44
C PHE A 32 10.43 -8.35 3.40
N ARG A 33 10.76 -9.65 3.51
CA ARG A 33 11.84 -10.12 4.37
C ARG A 33 13.19 -9.58 3.88
N GLU A 34 13.46 -9.67 2.59
CA GLU A 34 14.69 -9.12 2.01
C GLU A 34 14.86 -7.63 2.31
N PHE A 35 13.76 -6.86 2.21
CA PHE A 35 13.76 -5.45 2.58
C PHE A 35 14.04 -5.23 4.07
N MET A 36 13.43 -6.04 4.95
CA MET A 36 13.64 -5.94 6.41
C MET A 36 15.07 -6.31 6.81
N ASP A 37 15.62 -7.38 6.25
CA ASP A 37 16.99 -7.84 6.50
C ASP A 37 17.99 -6.75 6.05
N TRP A 38 17.79 -6.20 4.85
CA TRP A 38 18.59 -5.06 4.37
C TRP A 38 18.48 -3.85 5.29
N GLN A 39 17.30 -3.54 5.82
CA GLN A 39 17.11 -2.40 6.73
C GLN A 39 17.85 -2.60 8.06
N GLU A 40 17.90 -3.83 8.57
CA GLU A 40 18.65 -4.19 9.78
C GLU A 40 20.16 -4.09 9.58
N GLU A 41 20.66 -4.51 8.42
CA GLU A 41 22.08 -4.42 8.04
C GLU A 41 22.54 -2.98 7.74
N ASN A 42 21.59 -2.09 7.42
CA ASN A 42 21.85 -0.71 7.00
C ASN A 42 21.19 0.33 7.94
N PRO A 43 21.48 0.30 9.25
CA PRO A 43 20.83 1.17 10.21
C PRO A 43 21.17 2.64 9.91
N GLY A 44 20.15 3.44 9.61
CA GLY A 44 20.29 4.88 9.37
C GLY A 44 20.37 5.31 7.90
N LEU A 45 20.44 4.38 6.95
CA LEU A 45 20.46 4.72 5.53
C LEU A 45 19.09 5.14 4.96
N GLY A 46 17.98 4.87 5.67
CA GLY A 46 16.66 5.49 5.47
C GLY A 46 16.34 5.94 4.03
N LYS A 47 16.07 7.24 3.84
CA LYS A 47 15.79 7.87 2.53
C LYS A 47 17.06 8.27 1.74
N GLN A 48 18.24 7.88 2.20
CA GLN A 48 19.54 8.34 1.69
C GLN A 48 20.22 7.34 0.77
N SER A 49 19.78 6.07 0.74
CA SER A 49 20.25 5.08 -0.23
C SER A 49 19.80 5.38 -1.64
N ALA A 50 20.64 5.07 -2.63
CA ALA A 50 20.22 5.08 -4.02
C ALA A 50 19.18 3.99 -4.26
N ALA A 51 18.21 4.22 -5.15
CA ALA A 51 17.16 3.24 -5.44
C ALA A 51 17.68 1.88 -5.93
N SER A 52 18.90 1.84 -6.50
CA SER A 52 19.58 0.61 -6.93
C SER A 52 20.16 -0.22 -5.78
N GLU A 53 20.27 0.34 -4.57
CA GLU A 53 20.89 -0.29 -3.40
C GLU A 53 19.85 -0.87 -2.44
N VAL A 54 18.56 -0.56 -2.66
CA VAL A 54 17.45 -0.99 -1.81
C VAL A 54 16.74 -2.17 -2.48
N PRO A 55 16.53 -3.30 -1.78
CA PRO A 55 15.71 -4.39 -2.29
C PRO A 55 14.32 -3.91 -2.71
N THR A 56 13.81 -4.45 -3.82
CA THR A 56 12.51 -4.02 -4.35
C THR A 56 11.37 -4.68 -3.59
N LEU A 57 10.54 -3.87 -2.95
CA LEU A 57 9.31 -4.36 -2.33
C LEU A 57 8.24 -4.64 -3.40
N THR A 58 7.87 -5.91 -3.56
CA THR A 58 6.94 -6.32 -4.63
C THR A 58 5.51 -6.33 -4.11
N ILE A 59 4.67 -5.43 -4.63
CA ILE A 59 3.23 -5.42 -4.36
C ILE A 59 2.54 -6.40 -5.32
N ARG A 60 1.83 -7.39 -4.77
CA ARG A 60 1.11 -8.43 -5.53
C ARG A 60 -0.34 -8.08 -5.78
N TRP A 61 -0.94 -7.30 -4.90
CA TRP A 61 -2.33 -6.90 -5.00
C TRP A 61 -2.58 -5.61 -4.26
N MET A 62 -3.62 -4.90 -4.69
CA MET A 62 -3.91 -3.57 -4.25
C MET A 62 -5.40 -3.28 -4.39
N ALA A 63 -6.01 -2.69 -3.38
CA ALA A 63 -7.39 -2.23 -3.44
C ALA A 63 -7.54 -0.85 -2.82
N GLN A 64 -8.41 -0.05 -3.42
CA GLN A 64 -8.77 1.27 -2.93
C GLN A 64 -10.26 1.26 -2.57
N ILE A 65 -10.56 1.54 -1.30
CA ILE A 65 -11.91 1.66 -0.78
C ILE A 65 -12.19 3.14 -0.56
N ASP A 66 -13.07 3.72 -1.37
CA ASP A 66 -13.49 5.11 -1.28
C ASP A 66 -14.88 5.25 -0.61
N GLY A 67 -15.23 6.51 -0.28
CA GLY A 67 -16.60 6.89 0.09
C GLY A 67 -16.85 7.00 1.59
N TYR A 68 -15.80 7.27 2.36
CA TYR A 68 -15.91 7.57 3.79
C TYR A 68 -16.39 9.00 4.01
N ILE A 69 -17.28 9.19 4.98
CA ILE A 69 -17.91 10.48 5.27
C ILE A 69 -17.44 10.94 6.65
N SER A 70 -16.99 12.19 6.77
CA SER A 70 -16.34 12.71 7.98
C SER A 70 -17.20 12.69 9.25
N SER A 71 -18.52 12.61 9.13
CA SER A 71 -19.47 12.82 10.23
C SER A 71 -20.13 11.55 10.79
N ASN A 72 -19.85 10.36 10.26
CA ASN A 72 -20.52 9.13 10.70
C ASN A 72 -19.54 7.95 10.88
N LEU A 73 -19.16 7.70 12.14
CA LEU A 73 -18.23 6.65 12.52
C LEU A 73 -18.78 5.24 12.24
N GLU A 74 -20.05 5.00 12.54
CA GLU A 74 -20.70 3.69 12.35
C GLU A 74 -20.76 3.33 10.86
N TYR A 75 -21.21 4.26 10.02
CA TYR A 75 -21.18 4.11 8.57
C TYR A 75 -19.76 3.84 8.03
N ASN A 76 -18.75 4.54 8.56
CA ASN A 76 -17.37 4.37 8.13
C ASN A 76 -16.82 2.99 8.52
N GLN A 77 -17.15 2.48 9.70
CA GLN A 77 -16.75 1.13 10.12
C GLN A 77 -17.39 0.06 9.24
N GLU A 78 -18.70 0.15 9.00
CA GLU A 78 -19.41 -0.75 8.08
C GLU A 78 -18.87 -0.66 6.64
N ARG A 79 -18.58 0.55 6.17
CA ARG A 79 -18.02 0.78 4.83
C ARG A 79 -16.63 0.16 4.68
N ALA A 80 -15.81 0.21 5.73
CA ALA A 80 -14.50 -0.43 5.74
C ALA A 80 -14.62 -1.95 5.65
N GLN A 81 -15.45 -2.55 6.50
CA GLN A 81 -15.63 -3.99 6.51
C GLN A 81 -16.20 -4.47 5.17
N ARG A 82 -17.31 -3.88 4.71
CA ARG A 82 -17.93 -4.24 3.43
C ARG A 82 -16.99 -3.99 2.25
N GLY A 83 -16.27 -2.88 2.24
CA GLY A 83 -15.31 -2.55 1.18
C GLY A 83 -14.16 -3.54 1.09
N MET A 84 -13.67 -4.03 2.23
CA MET A 84 -12.68 -5.10 2.27
C MET A 84 -13.23 -6.41 1.70
N ASP A 85 -14.42 -6.83 2.14
CA ASP A 85 -15.07 -8.05 1.66
C ASP A 85 -15.35 -8.01 0.16
N GLU A 86 -15.85 -6.86 -0.34
CA GLU A 86 -16.05 -6.60 -1.77
C GLU A 86 -14.74 -6.70 -2.56
N ALA A 87 -13.65 -6.13 -2.04
CA ALA A 87 -12.34 -6.14 -2.70
C ALA A 87 -11.80 -7.56 -2.88
N PHE A 88 -11.91 -8.43 -1.86
CA PHE A 88 -11.52 -9.83 -1.96
C PHE A 88 -12.48 -10.64 -2.83
N THR A 89 -13.79 -10.37 -2.76
CA THR A 89 -14.80 -11.05 -3.60
C THR A 89 -14.57 -10.77 -5.09
N GLN A 90 -14.20 -9.53 -5.44
CA GLN A 90 -13.88 -9.12 -6.81
C GLN A 90 -12.49 -9.59 -7.27
N SER A 91 -11.68 -10.16 -6.37
CA SER A 91 -10.33 -10.62 -6.65
C SER A 91 -10.19 -12.14 -6.48
N PRO A 92 -10.97 -12.97 -7.21
CA PRO A 92 -10.97 -14.43 -7.01
C PRO A 92 -9.61 -15.08 -7.28
N TYR A 93 -8.77 -14.46 -8.11
CA TYR A 93 -7.40 -14.90 -8.42
C TYR A 93 -6.45 -14.83 -7.21
N LEU A 94 -6.84 -14.19 -6.11
CA LEU A 94 -6.08 -14.21 -4.85
C LEU A 94 -6.24 -15.51 -4.08
N LYS A 95 -7.27 -16.30 -4.37
CA LYS A 95 -7.44 -17.63 -3.79
C LYS A 95 -6.58 -18.61 -4.60
N LYS A 96 -5.45 -19.04 -4.03
CA LYS A 96 -4.70 -20.21 -4.48
C LYS A 96 -5.14 -21.45 -3.71
#